data_AF-A0A9E3DAI3-F1
#
_entry.id   AF-A0A9E3DAI3-F1
#
_cell.length_a   1.000
_cell.length_b   1.000
_cell.length_c   1.000
_cell.angle_alpha   90.00
_cell.angle_beta   90.00
_cell.angle_gamma   90.00
#
_symmetry.space_group_name_H-M   'P 1'
#
loop_
_entity.id
_entity.type
_entity.pdbx_description
1 polymer ?
#
loop_
_entity_poly.entity_id
_entity_poly.type
_entity_poly.pdbx_seq_one_letter_code
_entity_poly.pdbx_strand_id
1 'polypeptide(L)'
;MTEAMKVGQAMGVVGEVDVDARIAYAARLDDVKTSMLQDFERGRPLEVDPILGAVLELGERYGVETPELRQTYGALRRLVAIPR
;
A
#
# COMPACT_ATOMS: atom_id res chain seq x y z
N MET A 1 -6.08 -4.06 -2.40
CA MET A 1 -5.18 -5.00 -3.11
C MET A 1 -5.48 -5.05 -4.61
N THR A 2 -6.74 -5.22 -5.01
CA THR A 2 -7.16 -5.27 -6.42
C THR A 2 -6.68 -4.09 -7.26
N GLU A 3 -6.71 -2.86 -6.73
CA GLU A 3 -6.19 -1.68 -7.44
C GLU A 3 -4.70 -1.82 -7.78
N ALA A 4 -3.86 -2.17 -6.81
CA ALA A 4 -2.42 -2.37 -7.04
C ALA A 4 -2.16 -3.49 -8.05
N MET A 5 -2.98 -4.56 -8.04
CA MET A 5 -2.89 -5.62 -9.04
C MET A 5 -3.24 -5.12 -10.44
N LYS A 6 -4.32 -4.34 -10.59
CA LYS A 6 -4.71 -3.75 -11.87
C LYS A 6 -3.60 -2.85 -12.43
N VAL A 7 -2.95 -2.07 -11.57
CA VAL A 7 -1.78 -1.25 -11.95
C VAL A 7 -0.63 -2.15 -12.44
N GLY A 8 -0.27 -3.20 -11.69
CA GLY A 8 0.77 -4.15 -12.11
C GLY A 8 0.45 -4.86 -13.43
N GLN A 9 -0.80 -5.27 -13.62
CA GLN A 9 -1.26 -5.90 -14.87
C GLN A 9 -1.15 -4.94 -16.06
N ALA A 10 -1.53 -3.66 -15.88
CA ALA A 10 -1.38 -2.65 -16.91
C ALA A 10 0.09 -2.37 -17.27
N MET A 11 1.02 -2.61 -16.34
CA MET A 11 2.47 -2.56 -16.57
C MET A 11 3.04 -3.81 -17.26
N GLY A 12 2.23 -4.85 -17.48
CA GLY A 12 2.68 -6.14 -18.02
C GLY A 12 3.33 -7.07 -16.99
N VAL A 13 3.15 -6.81 -15.68
CA VAL A 13 3.57 -7.75 -14.64
C VAL A 13 2.70 -9.01 -14.73
N VAL A 14 3.36 -10.14 -15.01
CA VAL A 14 2.70 -11.44 -15.12
C VAL A 14 2.66 -12.09 -13.74
N GLY A 15 1.46 -12.30 -13.22
CA GLY A 15 1.24 -12.95 -11.94
C GLY A 15 -0.14 -12.62 -11.39
N GLU A 16 -0.82 -13.63 -10.84
CA GLU A 16 -2.07 -13.45 -10.13
C GLU A 16 -1.85 -13.68 -8.64
N VAL A 17 -2.45 -12.81 -7.83
CA VAL A 17 -2.53 -12.99 -6.39
C VAL A 17 -3.99 -13.27 -6.09
N ASP A 18 -4.26 -14.40 -5.47
CA ASP A 18 -5.55 -14.64 -4.84
C ASP A 18 -5.67 -13.67 -3.65
N VAL A 19 -6.46 -12.61 -3.85
CA VAL A 19 -6.64 -11.54 -2.86
C VAL A 19 -7.25 -12.08 -1.58
N ASP A 20 -8.23 -12.97 -1.67
CA ASP A 20 -8.93 -13.53 -0.52
C ASP A 20 -7.99 -14.46 0.26
N ALA A 21 -7.23 -15.31 -0.43
CA ALA A 21 -6.21 -16.13 0.21
C ALA A 21 -5.13 -15.27 0.87
N ARG A 22 -4.74 -14.14 0.27
CA ARG A 22 -3.71 -13.26 0.85
C ARG A 22 -4.20 -12.51 2.07
N ILE A 23 -5.47 -12.10 2.10
CA ILE A 23 -6.15 -11.52 3.27
C ILE A 23 -6.28 -12.58 4.36
N ALA A 24 -6.74 -13.78 4.03
CA ALA A 24 -6.87 -14.88 4.98
C ALA A 24 -5.51 -15.29 5.57
N TYR A 25 -4.45 -15.29 4.77
CA TYR A 25 -3.09 -15.52 5.24
C TYR A 25 -2.65 -14.42 6.20
N ALA A 26 -2.86 -13.13 5.87
CA ALA A 26 -2.50 -12.02 6.75
C ALA A 26 -3.24 -12.09 8.10
N ALA A 27 -4.51 -12.50 8.09
CA ALA A 27 -5.30 -12.69 9.31
C ALA A 27 -4.83 -13.83 10.22
N ARG A 28 -4.03 -14.77 9.70
CA ARG A 28 -3.44 -15.87 10.48
C ARG A 28 -2.07 -15.53 11.08
N LEU A 29 -1.46 -14.42 10.66
CA LEU A 29 -0.18 -14.00 11.20
C LEU A 29 -0.41 -13.44 12.61
N ASP A 30 0.07 -14.17 13.62
CA ASP A 30 0.03 -13.71 15.01
C ASP A 30 1.33 -12.95 15.35
N ASP A 31 1.18 -11.86 16.10
CA ASP A 31 2.26 -10.97 16.58
C ASP A 31 3.26 -10.46 15.49
N VAL A 32 2.84 -10.40 14.22
CA VAL A 32 3.67 -9.86 13.13
C VAL A 32 3.44 -8.37 12.94
N LYS A 33 4.44 -7.55 13.28
CA LYS A 33 4.46 -6.11 12.96
C LYS A 33 5.15 -5.84 11.63
N THR A 34 4.46 -5.18 10.71
CA THR A 34 5.06 -4.71 9.45
C THR A 34 6.15 -3.68 9.72
N SER A 35 7.11 -3.54 8.80
CA SER A 35 8.20 -2.56 8.93
C SER A 35 7.68 -1.14 9.17
N MET A 36 6.68 -0.70 8.39
CA MET A 36 6.05 0.61 8.57
C MET A 36 5.40 0.78 9.95
N LEU A 37 4.82 -0.26 10.54
CA LEU A 37 4.28 -0.17 11.91
C LEU A 37 5.41 -0.02 12.93
N GLN A 38 6.51 -0.76 12.77
CA GLN A 38 7.68 -0.63 13.66
C GLN A 38 8.34 0.74 13.56
N ASP A 39 8.48 1.29 12.35
CA ASP A 39 9.00 2.63 12.14
C ASP A 39 8.07 3.70 12.71
N PHE A 40 6.75 3.48 12.59
CA PHE A 40 5.78 4.30 13.28
C PHE A 40 5.99 4.25 14.78
N GLU A 41 6.02 3.10 15.42
CA GLU A 41 6.24 3.01 16.88
C GLU A 41 7.57 3.65 17.35
N ARG A 42 8.60 3.65 16.51
CA ARG A 42 9.93 4.23 16.81
C ARG A 42 10.08 5.72 16.44
N GLY A 43 9.04 6.37 15.94
CA GLY A 43 9.12 7.79 15.53
C GLY A 43 9.98 8.03 14.28
N ARG A 44 10.21 7.00 13.46
CA ARG A 44 11.01 7.09 12.23
C ARG A 44 10.15 7.56 11.05
N PRO A 45 10.76 8.16 10.01
CA PRO A 45 10.07 8.44 8.75
C PRO A 45 9.44 7.17 8.17
N LEU A 46 8.21 7.27 7.66
CA LEU A 46 7.50 6.15 7.05
C LEU A 46 7.68 6.12 5.52
N GLU A 47 7.68 4.93 4.96
CA GLU A 47 7.82 4.66 3.52
C GLU A 47 6.49 4.86 2.73
N VAL A 48 5.71 5.89 3.06
CA VAL A 48 4.39 6.12 2.44
C VAL A 48 4.50 6.45 0.94
N ASP A 49 5.42 7.35 0.58
CA ASP A 49 5.64 7.77 -0.81
C ASP A 49 6.24 6.65 -1.69
N PRO A 50 7.33 5.97 -1.31
CA PRO A 50 7.91 4.92 -2.15
C PRO A 50 7.04 3.66 -2.26
N ILE A 51 6.12 3.41 -1.33
CA ILE A 51 5.21 2.26 -1.41
C ILE A 51 3.87 2.65 -2.04
N LEU A 52 3.08 3.52 -1.40
CA LEU A 52 1.74 3.87 -1.90
C LEU A 52 1.81 4.94 -2.99
N GLY A 53 2.65 5.97 -2.81
CA GLY A 53 2.80 7.05 -3.78
C GLY A 53 3.26 6.53 -5.14
N ALA A 54 4.22 5.60 -5.16
CA ALA A 54 4.69 4.97 -6.39
C ALA A 54 3.57 4.24 -7.15
N VAL A 55 2.70 3.50 -6.44
CA VAL A 55 1.57 2.80 -7.09
C VAL A 55 0.53 3.78 -7.63
N LEU A 56 0.31 4.91 -6.95
CA LEU A 56 -0.58 5.97 -7.44
C LEU A 56 -0.04 6.63 -8.71
N GLU A 57 1.25 6.97 -8.75
CA GLU A 57 1.92 7.53 -9.94
C GLU A 57 1.83 6.55 -11.11
N LEU A 58 2.06 5.26 -10.86
CA LEU A 58 1.93 4.22 -11.87
C LEU A 58 0.47 4.05 -12.34
N GLY A 59 -0.50 4.13 -11.44
CA GLY A 59 -1.91 4.11 -11.80
C GLY A 59 -2.27 5.25 -12.76
N GLU A 60 -1.80 6.47 -12.47
CA GLU A 60 -1.98 7.61 -13.38
C GLU A 60 -1.29 7.40 -14.72
N ARG A 61 -0.04 6.92 -14.73
CA ARG A 61 0.73 6.66 -15.96
C ARG A 61 0.06 5.63 -16.88
N TYR A 62 -0.54 4.59 -16.31
CA TYR A 62 -1.14 3.48 -17.05
C TYR A 62 -2.67 3.57 -17.19
N GLY A 63 -3.29 4.69 -16.77
CA GLY A 63 -4.72 4.91 -16.91
C GLY A 63 -5.60 4.01 -16.03
N VAL A 64 -5.10 3.61 -14.86
CA VAL A 64 -5.81 2.76 -13.90
C VAL A 64 -6.28 3.62 -12.71
N GLU A 65 -7.58 3.63 -12.46
CA GLU A 65 -8.16 4.30 -11.29
C GLU A 65 -7.79 3.58 -9.99
N THR A 66 -7.41 4.37 -8.98
CA THR A 66 -6.91 3.90 -7.67
C THR A 66 -7.54 4.65 -6.48
N PRO A 67 -8.88 4.79 -6.41
CA PRO A 67 -9.54 5.59 -5.36
C PRO A 67 -9.25 5.12 -3.93
N GLU A 68 -9.21 3.81 -3.66
CA GLU A 68 -8.98 3.27 -2.32
C GLU A 68 -7.53 3.47 -1.86
N LEU A 69 -6.57 3.25 -2.76
CA LEU A 69 -5.17 3.56 -2.52
C LEU A 69 -4.96 5.06 -2.30
N ARG A 70 -5.68 5.93 -3.05
CA ARG A 70 -5.59 7.38 -2.88
C ARG A 70 -6.14 7.83 -1.53
N GLN A 71 -7.25 7.24 -1.08
CA GLN A 71 -7.80 7.50 0.25
C GLN A 71 -6.81 7.08 1.35
N THR A 72 -6.25 5.87 1.24
CA THR A 72 -5.28 5.32 2.21
C THR A 72 -4.00 6.17 2.26
N TYR A 73 -3.45 6.54 1.10
CA TYR A 73 -2.30 7.44 0.99
C TYR A 73 -2.58 8.77 1.69
N GLY A 74 -3.71 9.41 1.42
CA GLY A 74 -4.10 10.67 2.05
C GLY A 74 -4.24 10.56 3.57
N ALA A 75 -4.79 9.44 4.08
CA ALA A 75 -4.89 9.20 5.52
C ALA A 75 -3.50 9.05 6.18
N LEU A 76 -2.61 8.26 5.57
CA LEU A 76 -1.24 8.08 6.08
C LEU A 76 -0.43 9.37 6.02
N ARG A 77 -0.57 10.17 4.95
CA ARG A 77 0.07 11.49 4.84
C ARG A 77 -0.37 12.44 5.95
N ARG A 78 -1.65 12.43 6.31
CA ARG A 78 -2.15 13.23 7.46
C ARG A 78 -1.59 12.71 8.78
N LEU A 79 -1.54 11.40 8.98
CA LEU A 79 -0.99 10.79 10.19
C LEU A 79 0.47 11.19 10.42
N VAL A 80 1.31 11.14 9.39
CA VAL A 80 2.75 11.47 9.52
C VAL A 80 3.04 12.97 9.61
N ALA A 81 2.09 13.82 9.22
CA ALA A 81 2.21 15.27 9.34
C ALA A 81 1.93 15.78 10.77
N ILE A 82 1.36 14.94 11.65
CA ILE A 82 1.13 15.29 13.05
C ILE A 82 2.46 15.16 13.80
N PRO A 83 2.97 16.25 14.41
CA PRO A 83 4.17 16.19 15.24
C PRO A 83 3.96 15.20 16.40
N ARG A 84 4.97 14.38 16.69
CA ARG A 84 4.95 13.40 17.78
C ARG A 84 5.91 13.76 18.89
#